data_AF-A0A0G1KJC7-F1
#
_entry.id   AF-A0A0G1KJC7-F1
#
_cell.length_a   1.000
_cell.length_b   1.000
_cell.length_c   1.000
_cell.angle_alpha   90.00
_cell.angle_beta   90.00
_cell.angle_gamma   90.00
#
_symmetry.space_group_name_H-M   'P 1'
#
loop_
_entity.id
_entity.type
_entity.pdbx_description
1 polymer ?
#
loop_
_entity_poly.entity_id
_entity_poly.type
_entity_poly.pdbx_seq_one_letter_code
_entity_poly.pdbx_strand_id
1 'polypeptide(L)' 'MYYKTVLLRKNGRIEVFCSPRMPAVRYKRTHVEIRGANKARKSFVLLVSTHDSAKIELTN' A
#
# COMPACT_ATOMS: atom_id res chain seq x y z
N MET A 1 -10.54 13.36 -3.58
CA MET A 1 -9.48 12.62 -4.29
C MET A 1 -8.43 12.09 -3.32
N TYR A 2 -8.21 10.77 -3.28
CA TYR A 2 -7.20 10.11 -2.46
C TYR A 2 -6.70 8.85 -3.16
N TYR A 3 -5.52 8.37 -2.78
CA TYR A 3 -4.97 7.12 -3.26
C TYR A 3 -5.40 5.97 -2.34
N LYS A 4 -5.93 4.90 -2.93
CA LYS A 4 -6.30 3.67 -2.26
C LYS A 4 -5.27 2.60 -2.61
N THR A 5 -4.61 2.05 -1.59
CA THR A 5 -3.75 0.88 -1.73
C THR A 5 -4.52 -0.34 -1.26
N VAL A 6 -4.68 -1.32 -2.14
CA VAL A 6 -5.29 -2.61 -1.85
C VAL A 6 -4.19 -3.67 -1.83
N LEU A 7 -4.04 -4.36 -0.71
CA LEU A 7 -3.05 -5.41 -0.49
C LEU A 7 -3.78 -6.74 -0.30
N LEU A 8 -3.56 -7.66 -1.24
CA LEU A 8 -4.03 -9.04 -1.17
C LEU A 8 -2.90 -9.91 -0.64
N ARG A 9 -3.12 -10.53 0.51
CA ARG A 9 -2.18 -11.46 1.14
C ARG A 9 -2.34 -12.86 0.56
N LYS A 10 -1.26 -13.65 0.57
CA LYS A 10 -1.29 -15.08 0.17
C LYS A 10 -2.40 -15.88 0.88
N ASN A 11 -2.72 -15.55 2.12
CA ASN A 11 -3.78 -16.22 2.91
C ASN A 11 -5.20 -15.74 2.59
N GLY A 12 -5.39 -14.94 1.53
CA GLY A 12 -6.68 -14.41 1.11
C GLY A 12 -7.15 -13.17 1.89
N ARG A 13 -6.41 -12.71 2.90
CA ARG A 13 -6.76 -11.47 3.61
C ARG A 13 -6.53 -10.26 2.70
N ILE A 14 -7.50 -9.35 2.71
CA ILE A 14 -7.43 -8.08 1.98
C ILE A 14 -7.27 -6.96 3.00
N GLU A 15 -6.23 -6.17 2.84
CA GLU A 15 -5.98 -4.96 3.62
C GLU A 15 -6.10 -3.73 2.70
N VAL A 16 -6.72 -2.65 3.20
CA VAL A 16 -6.96 -1.43 2.43
C VAL A 16 -6.42 -0.23 3.18
N PHE A 17 -5.65 0.60 2.50
CA PHE A 17 -5.03 1.80 3.06
C PHE A 17 -5.33 3.01 2.18
N CYS A 18 -5.71 4.12 2.81
CA CYS A 18 -6.05 5.36 2.12
C CYS A 18 -5.03 6.45 2.46
N SER A 19 -4.47 7.08 1.43
CA SER A 19 -3.49 8.16 1.54
C SER A 19 -3.95 9.39 0.76
N PRO A 20 -3.85 10.61 1.31
CA PRO A 20 -4.19 11.83 0.57
C PRO A 20 -3.18 12.16 -0.54
N ARG A 21 -2.01 11.50 -0.56
CA ARG A 21 -0.97 11.65 -1.58
C ARG A 21 -0.57 10.30 -2.17
N MET A 22 0.03 10.30 -3.35
CA MET A 22 0.52 9.07 -3.98
C MET A 22 1.54 8.40 -3.04
N PRO A 23 1.33 7.13 -2.63
CA PRO A 23 2.31 6.40 -1.84
C PRO A 23 3.60 6.19 -2.62
N ALA A 24 4.74 6.24 -1.93
CA ALA A 24 6.04 5.93 -2.50
C ALA A 24 6.25 4.40 -2.53
N VAL A 25 6.73 3.89 -3.66
CA VAL A 25 7.02 2.46 -3.87
C VAL A 25 8.53 2.26 -3.94
N ARG A 26 9.05 1.28 -3.20
CA ARG A 26 10.47 0.88 -3.24
C ARG A 26 10.59 -0.63 -3.39
N TYR A 27 11.29 -1.06 -4.43
CA TYR A 27 11.60 -2.47 -4.65
C TYR A 27 12.82 -2.88 -3.82
N LYS A 28 12.70 -3.95 -3.04
CA LYS A 28 13.78 -4.60 -2.30
C LYS A 28 13.98 -6.01 -2.83
N ARG A 29 15.12 -6.62 -2.49
CA ARG A 29 15.48 -7.97 -2.94
C ARG A 29 14.41 -9.03 -2.62
N THR A 30 13.72 -8.90 -1.48
CA THR A 30 12.79 -9.91 -0.96
C THR A 30 11.34 -9.45 -0.86
N HIS A 31 11.07 -8.16 -1.09
CA HIS A 31 9.74 -7.57 -0.92
C HIS A 31 9.65 -6.20 -1.61
N VAL A 32 8.45 -5.64 -1.67
CA VAL A 32 8.21 -4.25 -2.06
C VAL A 32 7.71 -3.48 -0.85
N GLU A 33 8.27 -2.30 -0.60
CA GLU A 33 7.79 -1.39 0.43
C GLU A 33 6.87 -0.34 -0.21
N ILE A 34 5.66 -0.17 0.33
CA ILE A 34 4.77 0.93 -0.01
C ILE A 34 4.65 1.84 1.20
N ARG A 35 5.12 3.08 1.07
CA ARG A 35 5.15 4.06 2.17
C ARG A 35 4.19 5.21 1.87
N GLY A 36 3.44 5.63 2.87
CA GLY A 36 2.53 6.77 2.75
C GLY A 36 2.15 7.36 4.08
N ALA A 37 1.19 8.27 4.08
CA ALA A 37 0.57 8.79 5.29
C ALA A 37 -0.94 8.72 5.12
N ASN A 38 -1.68 8.42 6.19
CA ASN A 38 -3.13 8.44 6.14
C ASN A 38 -3.70 9.88 6.22
N LYS A 39 -5.03 10.02 6.17
CA LYS A 39 -5.70 11.34 6.29
C LYS A 39 -5.38 12.08 7.60
N ALA A 40 -5.05 11.35 8.67
CA ALA A 40 -4.63 11.91 9.96
C ALA A 40 -3.12 12.25 10.02
N ARG A 41 -2.42 12.23 8.87
CA ARG A 41 -0.97 12.45 8.76
C ARG A 41 -0.11 11.42 9.50
N LYS A 42 -0.67 10.27 9.89
CA LYS A 42 0.11 9.16 10.44
C LYS A 42 0.74 8.36 9.32
N SER A 43 2.06 8.22 9.37
CA SER A 43 2.83 7.43 8.40
C SER A 43 2.48 5.95 8.50
N PHE A 44 2.50 5.27 7.35
CA PHE A 44 2.39 3.81 7.26
C PHE A 44 3.45 3.26 6.33
N VAL A 45 3.84 2.01 6.58
CA VAL A 45 4.72 1.23 5.70
C VAL A 45 4.06 -0.14 5.51
N LEU A 46 3.81 -0.50 4.26
CA LEU A 46 3.30 -1.81 3.88
C LEU A 46 4.44 -2.61 3.27
N LEU A 47 4.65 -3.82 3.78
CA LEU A 47 5.58 -4.78 3.21
C LEU A 47 4.78 -5.77 2.37
N VAL A 48 5.02 -5.77 1.06
CA VAL A 48 4.39 -6.67 0.09
C VAL A 48 5.40 -7.77 -0.21
N SER A 49 5.15 -8.98 0.27
CA SER A 49 6.03 -10.11 -0.01
C SER A 49 5.94 -10.55 -1.47
N THR A 50 6.83 -11.44 -1.90
CA THR A 50 6.81 -12.03 -3.25
C THR A 50 5.56 -12.87 -3.53
N HIS A 51 4.79 -13.23 -2.50
CA HIS A 51 3.56 -14.01 -2.62
C HIS A 51 2.29 -13.18 -2.41
N ASP A 52 2.45 -11.89 -2.11
CA ASP A 52 1.34 -10.96 -1.97
C ASP A 52 1.18 -10.17 -3.28
N SER A 53 0.05 -9.48 -3.42
CA SER A 53 -0.19 -8.58 -4.54
C SER A 53 -0.71 -7.25 -4.01
N ALA A 54 -0.23 -6.14 -4.58
CA ALA A 54 -0.66 -4.81 -4.19
C ALA A 54 -1.05 -3.99 -5.42
N LYS A 55 -2.14 -3.23 -5.29
CA LYS A 55 -2.60 -2.26 -6.30
C LYS A 55 -2.75 -0.90 -5.65
N ILE A 56 -2.30 0.15 -6.34
CA ILE A 56 -2.54 1.54 -5.95
C ILE A 56 -3.48 2.16 -7.00
N GLU A 57 -4.60 2.70 -6.54
CA GLU A 57 -5.62 3.33 -7.39
C GLU A 57 -5.88 4.75 -6.91
N LEU A 58 -6.13 5.66 -7.85
CA LEU A 58 -6.57 7.01 -7.56
C LEU A 58 -8.10 7.03 -7.52
N THR A 59 -8.68 7.44 -6.40
CA THR A 59 -10.13 7.51 -6.18
C THR A 59 -10.56 8.96 -6.07
N ASN A 60 -11.65 9.34 -6.75
CA ASN A 60 -12.22 10.69 -6.69
C ASN A 60 -12.84 10.99 -5.33
#